data_AF-A0A924MLQ1-F1
#
_entry.id   AF-A0A924MLQ1-F1
#
_cell.length_a   1.000
_cell.length_b   1.000
_cell.length_c   1.000
_cell.angle_alpha   90.00
_cell.angle_beta   90.00
_cell.angle_gamma   90.00
#
_symmetry.space_group_name_H-M   'P 1'
#
loop_
_entity.id
_entity.type
_entity.pdbx_description
1 polymer ?
#
loop_
_entity_poly.entity_id
_entity_poly.type
_entity_poly.pdbx_seq_one_letter_code
_entity_poly.pdbx_strand_id
1 'polypeptide(L)'
;MLSASSPPGRPQLQSHRHTPRCPMRKEYDFTTAKKNPYAAQLKKQITIRLDEESISYFKSVSDKVGIPYQSLINLYLRDCAASQRKLNLSWK
;
A
#
# COMPACT_ATOMS: atom_id res chain seq x y z
N MET A 1 -22.27 71.55 -16.82
CA MET A 1 -22.63 70.38 -17.66
C MET A 1 -21.34 69.76 -18.18
N LEU A 2 -20.93 68.63 -17.62
CA LEU A 2 -19.77 67.87 -18.09
C LEU A 2 -20.18 66.40 -18.11
N SER A 3 -20.23 65.84 -19.31
CA SER A 3 -20.63 64.47 -19.62
C SER A 3 -19.69 63.46 -18.98
N ALA A 4 -20.24 62.53 -18.20
CA ALA A 4 -19.52 61.35 -17.72
C ALA A 4 -19.66 60.22 -18.77
N SER A 5 -18.56 59.92 -19.45
CA SER A 5 -18.44 58.81 -20.40
C SER A 5 -18.35 57.48 -19.64
N SER A 6 -19.27 56.56 -19.95
CA SER A 6 -19.31 55.21 -19.38
C SER A 6 -18.06 54.38 -19.73
N PRO A 7 -17.46 53.61 -18.79
CA PRO A 7 -16.35 52.72 -19.09
C PRO A 7 -16.82 51.42 -19.79
N PRO A 8 -15.94 50.77 -20.59
CA PRO A 8 -16.28 49.60 -21.39
C PRO A 8 -16.50 48.34 -20.54
N GLY A 9 -17.39 47.49 -21.03
CA GLY A 9 -17.84 46.26 -20.37
C GLY A 9 -16.71 45.28 -20.07
N ARG A 10 -16.79 44.64 -18.89
CA ARG A 10 -15.89 43.55 -18.51
C ARG A 10 -16.12 42.36 -19.44
N PRO A 11 -15.07 41.75 -20.02
CA PRO A 11 -15.22 40.50 -20.77
C PRO A 11 -15.71 39.40 -19.81
N GLN A 12 -16.83 38.76 -20.14
CA GLN A 12 -17.27 37.54 -19.46
C GLN A 12 -16.18 36.49 -19.64
N LEU A 13 -15.49 36.17 -18.55
CA LEU A 13 -14.62 35.01 -18.47
C LEU A 13 -15.50 33.78 -18.68
N GLN A 14 -15.42 33.21 -19.89
CA GLN A 14 -16.17 32.02 -20.24
C GLN A 14 -15.81 30.92 -19.25
N SER A 15 -16.84 30.37 -18.62
CA SER A 15 -16.74 29.26 -17.68
C SER A 15 -16.05 28.09 -18.37
N HIS A 16 -14.75 27.94 -18.13
CA HIS A 16 -14.04 26.72 -18.46
C HIS A 16 -14.73 25.58 -17.74
N ARG A 17 -15.32 24.70 -18.56
CA ARG A 17 -16.16 23.56 -18.18
C ARG A 17 -15.45 22.78 -17.07
N HIS A 18 -16.07 22.70 -15.90
CA HIS A 18 -15.73 21.70 -14.91
C HIS A 18 -15.91 20.32 -15.56
N THR A 19 -14.83 19.59 -15.79
CA THR A 19 -14.90 18.18 -16.17
C THR A 19 -15.63 17.42 -15.07
N PRO A 20 -16.68 16.62 -15.38
CA PRO A 20 -17.31 15.81 -14.35
C PRO A 20 -16.30 14.77 -13.86
N ARG A 21 -16.07 14.73 -12.55
CA ARG A 21 -15.31 13.69 -11.87
C ARG A 21 -15.98 12.35 -12.21
N CYS A 22 -15.34 11.50 -13.01
CA CYS A 22 -15.89 10.20 -13.38
C CYS A 22 -16.21 9.39 -12.11
N PRO A 23 -17.50 9.17 -11.77
CA PRO A 23 -17.83 8.34 -10.63
C PRO A 23 -17.60 6.88 -11.02
N MET A 24 -17.15 6.08 -10.07
CA MET A 24 -17.15 4.62 -10.22
C MET A 24 -18.51 4.16 -10.74
N ARG A 25 -18.51 3.20 -11.68
CA ARG A 25 -19.75 2.64 -12.22
C ARG A 25 -20.56 1.98 -11.10
N LYS A 26 -21.88 2.06 -11.17
CA LYS A 26 -22.79 1.44 -10.19
C LYS A 26 -22.63 -0.08 -10.16
N GLU A 27 -22.37 -0.67 -11.33
CA GLU A 27 -22.26 -2.11 -11.51
C GLU A 27 -21.13 -2.41 -12.50
N TYR A 28 -20.42 -3.51 -12.24
CA TYR A 28 -19.36 -4.02 -13.09
C TYR A 28 -19.68 -5.48 -13.42
N ASP A 29 -19.71 -5.80 -14.71
CA ASP A 29 -19.87 -7.18 -15.19
C ASP A 29 -18.50 -7.88 -15.17
N PHE A 30 -18.40 -8.96 -14.41
CA PHE A 30 -17.19 -9.76 -14.23
C PHE A 30 -17.23 -11.11 -14.98
N THR A 31 -18.22 -11.34 -15.84
CA THR A 31 -18.38 -12.59 -16.59
C THR A 31 -17.14 -12.97 -17.42
N THR A 32 -16.39 -11.97 -17.91
CA THR A 32 -15.12 -12.17 -18.64
C THR A 32 -13.88 -11.80 -17.84
N ALA A 33 -14.00 -11.62 -16.51
CA ALA A 33 -12.89 -11.16 -15.68
C ALA A 33 -11.80 -12.24 -15.51
N LYS A 34 -10.55 -11.86 -15.76
CA LYS A 34 -9.39 -12.74 -15.53
C LYS A 34 -9.03 -12.73 -14.04
N LYS A 35 -8.80 -13.92 -13.45
CA LYS A 35 -8.28 -14.03 -12.08
C LYS A 35 -6.99 -13.23 -11.94
N ASN A 36 -6.93 -12.41 -10.89
CA ASN A 36 -5.74 -11.64 -10.57
C ASN A 36 -4.56 -12.61 -10.28
N PRO A 37 -3.47 -12.61 -11.07
CA PRO A 37 -2.31 -13.47 -10.83
C PRO A 37 -1.61 -13.19 -9.49
N TYR A 38 -1.84 -12.01 -8.90
CA TYR A 38 -1.32 -11.64 -7.58
C TYR A 38 -2.20 -12.14 -6.42
N ALA A 39 -3.39 -12.66 -6.68
CA ALA A 39 -4.27 -13.19 -5.63
C ALA A 39 -3.65 -14.41 -4.91
N ALA A 40 -2.81 -15.19 -5.60
CA ALA A 40 -2.08 -16.31 -4.99
C ALA A 40 -0.93 -15.85 -4.07
N GLN A 41 -0.46 -14.61 -4.23
CA GLN A 41 0.62 -14.01 -3.44
C GLN A 41 0.10 -13.25 -2.23
N LEU A 42 -1.21 -13.28 -1.99
CA LEU A 42 -1.81 -12.59 -0.86
C LEU A 42 -1.27 -13.18 0.44
N LYS A 43 -0.69 -12.31 1.27
CA LYS A 43 -0.16 -12.70 2.59
C LYS A 43 -1.32 -13.29 3.41
N LYS A 44 -1.16 -14.52 3.86
CA LYS A 44 -2.08 -15.11 4.84
C LYS A 44 -1.74 -14.51 6.20
N GLN A 45 -2.74 -13.94 6.88
CA GLN A 45 -2.60 -13.51 8.26
C GLN A 45 -2.51 -14.77 9.15
N ILE A 46 -1.41 -14.91 9.88
CA ILE A 46 -1.19 -16.00 10.84
C ILE A 46 -0.70 -15.42 12.17
N THR A 47 -1.07 -16.06 13.26
CA THR A 47 -0.55 -15.73 14.59
C THR A 47 0.55 -16.73 14.94
N ILE A 48 1.79 -16.23 15.09
CA ILE A 48 2.94 -17.03 15.54
C ILE A 48 3.26 -16.60 16.96
N ARG A 49 3.42 -17.57 17.87
CA ARG A 49 3.91 -17.31 19.24
C ARG A 49 5.43 -17.25 19.18
N LEU A 50 5.98 -16.14 19.64
CA LEU A 50 7.42 -15.89 19.73
C LEU A 50 7.74 -15.55 21.19
N ASP A 51 8.93 -15.96 21.64
CA ASP A 51 9.47 -15.54 22.93
C ASP A 51 9.81 -14.04 22.94
N GLU A 52 9.84 -13.46 24.14
CA GLU A 52 10.07 -12.03 24.34
C GLU A 52 11.45 -11.59 23.84
N GLU A 53 12.47 -12.44 24.06
CA GLU A 53 13.85 -12.16 23.66
C GLU A 53 13.99 -12.04 22.13
N SER A 54 13.37 -12.97 21.39
CA SER A 54 13.32 -12.94 19.93
C SER A 54 12.60 -11.69 19.42
N ILE A 55 11.47 -11.31 20.02
CA ILE A 55 10.75 -10.09 19.63
C ILE A 55 11.62 -8.86 19.86
N SER A 56 12.30 -8.78 21.00
CA SER A 56 13.21 -7.67 21.34
C SER A 56 14.38 -7.58 20.34
N TYR A 57 14.99 -8.72 20.00
CA TYR A 57 16.04 -8.81 18.99
C TYR A 57 15.57 -8.26 17.64
N PHE A 58 14.47 -8.78 17.09
CA PHE A 58 13.98 -8.32 15.78
C PHE A 58 13.53 -6.87 15.77
N LYS A 59 13.04 -6.32 16.90
CA LYS A 59 12.77 -4.88 17.02
C LYS A 59 14.07 -4.08 16.90
N SER A 60 15.09 -4.42 17.67
CA SER A 60 16.39 -3.71 17.60
C SER A 60 17.04 -3.75 16.21
N VAL A 61 16.87 -4.86 15.47
CA VAL A 61 17.36 -4.98 14.10
C VAL A 61 16.48 -4.18 13.13
N SER A 62 15.16 -4.16 13.35
CA SER A 62 14.24 -3.36 12.54
C SER A 62 14.55 -1.87 12.59
N ASP A 63 14.92 -1.34 13.76
CA ASP A 63 15.32 0.05 13.93
C ASP A 63 16.60 0.39 13.14
N LYS A 64 17.54 -0.55 13.04
CA LYS A 64 18.80 -0.36 12.29
C LYS A 64 18.60 -0.43 10.78
N VAL A 65 17.75 -1.33 10.31
CA VAL A 65 17.55 -1.62 8.89
C VAL A 65 16.44 -0.74 8.28
N GLY A 66 15.58 -0.14 9.11
CA GLY A 66 14.47 0.70 8.68
C GLY A 66 13.29 -0.08 8.09
N ILE A 67 13.23 -1.40 8.32
CA ILE A 67 12.16 -2.29 7.84
C ILE A 67 11.36 -2.79 9.04
N PRO A 68 10.01 -2.78 9.02
CA PRO A 68 9.20 -3.28 10.13
C PRO A 68 9.58 -4.70 10.55
N TYR A 69 9.67 -4.96 11.87
CA TYR A 69 10.08 -6.27 12.41
C TYR A 69 9.24 -7.44 11.88
N GLN A 70 7.95 -7.24 11.61
CA GLN A 70 7.07 -8.26 11.01
C GLN A 70 7.51 -8.66 9.59
N SER A 71 7.93 -7.67 8.77
CA SER A 71 8.45 -7.93 7.43
C SER A 71 9.82 -8.58 7.48
N LEU A 72 10.65 -8.16 8.46
CA LEU A 72 11.96 -8.72 8.70
C LEU A 72 11.88 -10.21 9.08
N ILE A 73 11.01 -10.58 10.03
CA ILE A 73 10.78 -11.98 10.43
C ILE A 73 10.40 -12.82 9.20
N ASN A 74 9.45 -12.35 8.39
CA ASN A 74 9.04 -13.06 7.19
C ASN A 74 10.17 -13.23 6.17
N LEU A 75 11.05 -12.23 6.04
CA LEU A 75 12.22 -12.31 5.16
C LEU A 75 13.21 -13.37 5.65
N TYR A 76 13.51 -13.40 6.96
CA TYR A 76 14.37 -14.41 7.56
C TYR A 76 13.80 -15.82 7.40
N LEU A 77 12.49 -16.00 7.58
CA LEU A 77 11.84 -17.31 7.37
C LEU A 77 11.94 -17.76 5.92
N ARG A 78 11.78 -16.85 4.94
CA ARG A 78 11.96 -17.15 3.51
C ARG A 78 13.40 -17.55 3.19
N ASP A 79 14.36 -16.84 3.76
CA ASP A 79 15.78 -17.12 3.56
C ASP A 79 16.18 -18.48 4.17
N CYS A 80 15.66 -18.80 5.36
CA CYS A 80 15.82 -20.12 5.97
C CYS A 80 15.26 -21.24 5.10
N ALA A 81 14.07 -21.04 4.50
CA ALA A 81 13.46 -22.00 3.59
C ALA A 81 14.27 -22.16 2.29
N ALA A 82 14.74 -21.07 1.71
CA ALA A 82 15.59 -21.09 0.50
C ALA A 82 16.92 -21.79 0.75
N SER A 83 17.53 -21.55 1.91
CA SER A 83 18.81 -22.15 2.33
C SER A 83 18.68 -23.57 2.88
N GLN A 84 17.45 -24.11 3.00
CA GLN A 84 17.17 -25.44 3.57
C GLN A 84 17.88 -25.67 4.92
N ARG A 85 17.97 -24.63 5.76
CA ARG A 85 18.64 -24.71 7.06
C ARG A 85 17.84 -25.65 7.97
N LYS A 86 18.47 -26.77 8.36
CA LYS A 86 17.90 -27.72 9.32
C LYS A 86 18.27 -27.26 10.72
N LEU A 87 17.26 -27.12 11.58
CA LEU A 87 17.49 -26.85 13.00
C LEU A 87 18.21 -28.06 13.60
N ASN A 88 19.36 -27.84 14.24
CA ASN A 88 19.99 -28.88 15.03
C ASN A 88 19.19 -29.04 16.32
N LEU A 89 18.38 -30.09 16.39
CA LEU A 89 17.52 -30.42 17.52
C LEU A 89 18.26 -31.29 18.56
N SER A 90 19.58 -31.19 18.66
CA SER A 90 20.31 -31.91 19.71
C SER A 90 20.12 -31.14 21.03
N TRP A 91 18.98 -31.39 21.69
CA TRP A 91 18.77 -30.96 23.06
C TRP A 91 19.76 -31.72 23.95
N LYS A 92 20.63 -31.00 24.65
CA LYS A 92 21.53 -31.54 25.67
C LYS A 92 21.15 -30.96 27.02
#